data_AF-A0A927XTY9-F1
#
_entry.id   AF-A0A927XTY9-F1
#
_cell.length_a   1.000
_cell.length_b   1.000
_cell.length_c   1.000
_cell.angle_alpha   90.00
_cell.angle_beta   90.00
_cell.angle_gamma   90.00
#
_symmetry.space_group_name_H-M   'P 1'
#
loop_
_entity.id
_entity.type
_entity.pdbx_description
1 polymer ?
#
loop_
_entity_poly.entity_id
_entity_poly.type
_entity_poly.pdbx_seq_one_letter_code
_entity_poly.pdbx_strand_id
1 'polypeptide(L)'
;DDATRALMGSNMQRQAVPLLVPEAPLVGTGMEFKAAHDSGVVILAKESGVVDKVSGDEIVIRDEHGERHSYRLTKFARSNQGTCINQRPVVTAGQIIEKGDLLADGPSTEKGEIGLGRNALIGFMTWEGYNYEDAVLLSEKLVKEDIYTSIHIEEFESEARETKLGPEEITRDIPNISDDAIKDLDEGGIIRIGAEVRAGDILVGKVTPKGETELTAEERLLRAIFGEKAREVRDTSLRVPHGEGGIVVDVKIFTRENKDELSPGVNEMVRVYIAQKRKISVGDKMAGRHGNKGVVSRILREEDMPFLPDGTPLQIVLNPLGVPSRMNIGQVLEVHLGLACRALGWHIATPVFDGATYEEIRDCLGLATDTMDAPMDENDPRMQKNYFHNGKPLRLALDEEGKRLFQDGKLRLRDGRTGDYFENPVTVGIMYFLKLHHLVDDKMHARSTGPYSLVTQQPLGGKAQFGGQRFGEMEVWALEAYGAAHTLQEILTVKSDDTLGRVKTYEAIIKGQNIPTPGVPESFKVLYRELEALGLDIRVLDANKNEIEIPELDPEDMMTPEAPVREEEEPAAELPMLDEEEMDIDMDDVLDTDFSREDFSLGADDEELDDFNVGDLDLDPLE
;
A
#
# COMPACT_ATOMS: atom_id res chain seq x y z
N ASP A 1 -1.99 -22.30 18.81
CA ASP A 1 -1.21 -21.05 18.82
C ASP A 1 -1.37 -20.33 20.14
N ASP A 2 -0.39 -19.51 20.52
CA ASP A 2 -0.54 -18.55 21.61
C ASP A 2 -1.73 -17.59 21.34
N ALA A 3 -2.41 -17.17 22.42
CA ALA A 3 -3.63 -16.38 22.33
C ALA A 3 -3.39 -15.01 21.68
N THR A 4 -2.27 -14.36 21.99
CA THR A 4 -1.92 -13.04 21.44
C THR A 4 -1.66 -13.13 19.94
N ARG A 5 -1.01 -14.21 19.49
CA ARG A 5 -0.79 -14.47 18.05
C ARG A 5 -2.07 -14.89 17.32
N ALA A 6 -2.95 -15.65 17.96
CA ALA A 6 -4.26 -15.98 17.40
C ALA A 6 -5.16 -14.73 17.22
N LEU A 7 -5.13 -13.80 18.19
CA LEU A 7 -5.81 -12.50 18.09
C LEU A 7 -5.31 -11.72 16.87
N MET A 8 -3.99 -11.62 16.74
CA MET A 8 -3.32 -11.02 15.59
C MET A 8 -3.78 -11.65 14.26
N GLY A 9 -3.77 -12.97 14.15
CA GLY A 9 -4.22 -13.70 12.96
C GLY A 9 -5.70 -13.44 12.62
N SER A 10 -6.55 -13.33 13.64
CA SER A 10 -7.97 -12.97 13.47
C SER A 10 -8.14 -11.54 12.94
N ASN A 11 -7.34 -10.59 13.43
CA ASN A 11 -7.35 -9.21 12.97
C ASN A 11 -6.83 -9.09 11.53
N MET A 12 -5.77 -9.82 11.18
CA MET A 12 -5.17 -9.78 9.84
C MET A 12 -6.11 -10.31 8.76
N GLN A 13 -6.96 -11.28 9.06
CA GLN A 13 -7.95 -11.77 8.10
C GLN A 13 -8.96 -10.68 7.68
N ARG A 14 -9.35 -9.79 8.60
CA ARG A 14 -10.21 -8.63 8.29
C ARG A 14 -9.52 -7.58 7.42
N GLN A 15 -8.19 -7.63 7.37
CA GLN A 15 -7.34 -6.71 6.61
C GLN A 15 -6.94 -7.26 5.24
N ALA A 16 -7.38 -8.48 4.89
CA ALA A 16 -7.03 -9.14 3.65
C ALA A 16 -7.69 -8.47 2.45
N VAL A 17 -6.91 -8.25 1.38
CA VAL A 17 -7.42 -7.63 0.15
C VAL A 17 -8.01 -8.70 -0.76
N PRO A 18 -9.20 -8.47 -1.36
CA PRO A 18 -9.73 -9.34 -2.39
C PRO A 18 -8.76 -9.50 -3.56
N LEU A 19 -8.30 -10.73 -3.77
CA LEU A 19 -7.44 -11.09 -4.89
C LEU A 19 -8.27 -11.23 -6.18
N LEU A 20 -7.61 -11.06 -7.32
CA LEU A 20 -8.20 -11.27 -8.65
C LEU A 20 -8.70 -12.71 -8.82
N VAL A 21 -7.92 -13.67 -8.32
CA VAL A 21 -8.24 -15.10 -8.31
C VAL A 21 -8.08 -15.62 -6.88
N PRO A 22 -9.12 -15.49 -6.03
CA PRO A 22 -9.10 -16.05 -4.69
C PRO A 22 -9.05 -17.58 -4.74
N GLU A 23 -8.58 -18.17 -3.65
CA GLU A 23 -8.55 -19.62 -3.46
C GLU A 23 -8.96 -19.96 -2.03
N ALA A 24 -9.74 -21.01 -1.83
CA ALA A 24 -10.07 -21.52 -0.50
C ALA A 24 -8.85 -22.22 0.14
N PRO A 25 -8.68 -22.16 1.47
CA PRO A 25 -7.58 -22.84 2.14
C PRO A 25 -7.68 -24.36 1.98
N LEU A 26 -6.57 -25.04 1.68
CA LEU A 26 -6.55 -26.52 1.63
C LEU A 26 -6.82 -27.14 3.01
N VAL A 27 -6.39 -26.45 4.07
CA VAL A 27 -6.65 -26.81 5.46
C VAL A 27 -7.57 -25.76 6.06
N GLY A 28 -8.87 -26.03 6.02
CA GLY A 28 -9.92 -25.17 6.56
C GLY A 28 -10.28 -25.52 8.00
N THR A 29 -11.19 -24.75 8.57
CA THR A 29 -11.81 -25.00 9.89
C THR A 29 -13.21 -25.61 9.76
N GLY A 30 -13.81 -25.55 8.57
CA GLY A 30 -15.21 -25.89 8.31
C GLY A 30 -16.18 -24.71 8.47
N MET A 31 -15.69 -23.55 8.92
CA MET A 31 -16.49 -22.33 9.05
C MET A 31 -16.53 -21.51 7.76
N GLU A 32 -15.64 -21.77 6.82
CA GLU A 32 -15.46 -21.00 5.58
C GLU A 32 -16.73 -21.00 4.72
N PHE A 33 -17.38 -22.16 4.58
CA PHE A 33 -18.65 -22.30 3.85
C PHE A 33 -19.78 -21.50 4.51
N LYS A 34 -19.96 -21.68 5.83
CA LYS A 34 -21.03 -21.00 6.57
C LYS A 34 -20.84 -19.49 6.56
N ALA A 35 -19.62 -19.02 6.80
CA ALA A 35 -19.30 -17.60 6.81
C ALA A 35 -19.51 -16.93 5.45
N ALA A 36 -19.17 -17.61 4.34
CA ALA A 36 -19.44 -17.12 3.00
C ALA A 36 -20.96 -17.02 2.72
N HIS A 37 -21.74 -18.05 3.04
CA HIS A 37 -23.19 -18.05 2.83
C HIS A 37 -23.93 -17.02 3.71
N ASP A 38 -23.54 -16.89 4.98
CA ASP A 38 -24.18 -15.94 5.92
C ASP A 38 -23.80 -14.47 5.62
N SER A 39 -22.69 -14.22 4.91
CA SER A 39 -22.23 -12.86 4.57
C SER A 39 -23.11 -12.12 3.56
N GLY A 40 -23.94 -12.84 2.78
CA GLY A 40 -24.73 -12.26 1.69
C GLY A 40 -23.91 -11.83 0.47
N VAL A 41 -22.61 -12.14 0.43
CA VAL A 41 -21.70 -11.80 -0.67
C VAL A 41 -21.87 -12.75 -1.87
N VAL A 42 -22.15 -14.03 -1.58
CA VAL A 42 -22.45 -15.06 -2.59
C VAL A 42 -23.92 -14.99 -3.02
N ILE A 43 -24.21 -15.33 -4.27
CA ILE A 43 -25.58 -15.39 -4.78
C ILE A 43 -26.07 -16.83 -4.68
N LEU A 44 -27.17 -17.03 -3.94
CA LEU A 44 -27.81 -18.33 -3.75
C LEU A 44 -29.12 -18.42 -4.54
N ALA A 45 -29.45 -19.63 -4.97
CA ALA A 45 -30.70 -19.93 -5.64
C ALA A 45 -31.89 -19.82 -4.68
N LYS A 46 -32.87 -18.98 -5.02
CA LYS A 46 -34.10 -18.85 -4.21
C LYS A 46 -35.09 -19.98 -4.47
N GLU A 47 -35.07 -20.52 -5.69
CA GLU A 47 -35.98 -21.57 -6.16
C GLU A 47 -35.18 -22.64 -6.90
N SER A 48 -35.68 -23.88 -6.85
CA SER A 48 -35.12 -25.00 -7.61
C SER A 48 -35.50 -24.88 -9.09
N GLY A 49 -34.61 -25.29 -9.98
CA GLY A 49 -34.86 -25.19 -11.41
C GLY A 49 -33.65 -25.56 -12.28
N VAL A 50 -33.72 -25.16 -13.55
CA VAL A 50 -32.65 -25.37 -14.54
C VAL A 50 -32.11 -24.01 -14.99
N VAL A 51 -30.79 -23.88 -15.07
CA VAL A 51 -30.15 -22.67 -15.58
C VAL A 51 -30.39 -22.52 -17.08
N ASP A 52 -31.12 -21.48 -17.48
CA ASP A 52 -31.44 -21.20 -18.88
C ASP A 52 -30.32 -20.39 -19.55
N LYS A 53 -29.78 -19.40 -18.83
CA LYS A 53 -28.74 -18.50 -19.34
C LYS A 53 -27.73 -18.17 -18.23
N VAL A 54 -26.45 -18.25 -18.57
CA VAL A 54 -25.35 -17.71 -17.74
C VAL A 54 -24.62 -16.67 -18.55
N SER A 55 -24.42 -15.49 -17.96
CA SER A 55 -23.58 -14.43 -18.51
C SER A 55 -22.75 -13.80 -17.41
N GLY A 56 -21.81 -12.93 -17.79
CA GLY A 56 -20.99 -12.20 -16.82
C GLY A 56 -21.81 -11.35 -15.86
N ASP A 57 -22.96 -10.81 -16.32
CA ASP A 57 -23.72 -9.78 -15.60
C ASP A 57 -25.07 -10.29 -15.06
N GLU A 58 -25.60 -11.38 -15.62
CA GLU A 58 -26.86 -11.98 -15.18
C GLU A 58 -26.87 -13.51 -15.32
N ILE A 59 -27.58 -14.16 -14.39
CA ILE A 59 -27.91 -15.58 -14.40
C ILE A 59 -29.43 -15.72 -14.42
N VAL A 60 -29.98 -16.53 -15.32
CA VAL A 60 -31.41 -16.77 -15.45
C VAL A 60 -31.72 -18.25 -15.18
N ILE A 61 -32.58 -18.51 -14.21
CA ILE A 61 -33.04 -19.84 -13.83
C ILE A 61 -34.50 -19.99 -14.24
N ARG A 62 -34.86 -21.14 -14.79
CA ARG A 62 -36.23 -21.54 -15.06
C ARG A 62 -36.68 -22.53 -14.00
N ASP A 63 -37.72 -22.19 -13.25
CA ASP A 63 -38.27 -23.08 -12.23
C ASP A 63 -39.10 -24.22 -12.85
N GLU A 64 -39.60 -25.12 -11.99
CA GLU A 64 -40.46 -26.24 -12.39
C GLU A 64 -41.82 -25.80 -12.96
N HIS A 65 -42.25 -24.58 -12.67
CA HIS A 65 -43.49 -23.98 -13.17
C HIS A 65 -43.30 -23.25 -14.52
N GLY A 66 -42.06 -23.14 -15.01
CA GLY A 66 -41.71 -22.48 -16.25
C GLY A 66 -41.50 -20.96 -16.12
N GLU A 67 -41.52 -20.40 -14.91
CA GLU A 67 -41.20 -19.00 -14.64
C GLU A 67 -39.68 -18.77 -14.68
N ARG A 68 -39.27 -17.60 -15.15
CA ARG A 68 -37.86 -17.22 -15.28
C ARG A 68 -37.47 -16.26 -14.16
N HIS A 69 -36.56 -16.69 -13.31
CA HIS A 69 -35.98 -15.91 -12.22
C HIS A 69 -34.62 -15.37 -12.67
N SER A 70 -34.47 -14.05 -12.73
CA SER A 70 -33.24 -13.38 -13.15
C SER A 70 -32.46 -12.84 -11.94
N TYR A 71 -31.18 -13.16 -11.88
CA TYR A 71 -30.24 -12.73 -10.85
C TYR A 71 -29.18 -11.83 -11.50
N ARG A 72 -29.13 -10.56 -11.09
CA ARG A 72 -28.14 -9.60 -11.59
C ARG A 72 -26.89 -9.65 -10.70
N LEU A 73 -25.73 -9.75 -11.31
CA LEU A 73 -24.44 -9.82 -10.63
C LEU A 73 -23.83 -8.43 -10.51
N THR A 74 -23.20 -8.17 -9.37
CA THR A 74 -22.41 -6.94 -9.15
C THR A 74 -21.06 -7.07 -9.85
N LYS A 75 -20.73 -6.15 -10.75
CA LYS A 75 -19.48 -6.16 -11.52
C LYS A 75 -18.65 -4.92 -11.20
N PHE A 76 -17.41 -5.16 -10.78
CA PHE A 76 -16.41 -4.11 -10.54
C PHE A 76 -16.92 -2.90 -9.74
N ALA A 77 -17.70 -3.16 -8.68
CA ALA A 77 -18.17 -2.11 -7.81
C ALA A 77 -17.08 -1.72 -6.80
N ARG A 78 -16.96 -0.44 -6.50
CA ARG A 78 -16.04 0.08 -5.48
C ARG A 78 -16.55 -0.24 -4.07
N SER A 79 -15.67 -0.71 -3.19
CA SER A 79 -15.92 -0.82 -1.76
C SER A 79 -15.54 0.46 -1.03
N ASN A 80 -15.95 0.59 0.24
CA ASN A 80 -15.59 1.76 1.07
C ASN A 80 -14.07 1.91 1.24
N GLN A 81 -13.33 0.81 1.26
CA GLN A 81 -11.86 0.80 1.36
C GLN A 81 -11.16 0.87 0.00
N GLY A 82 -11.88 1.18 -1.09
CA GLY A 82 -11.31 1.27 -2.44
C GLY A 82 -10.97 -0.07 -3.08
N THR A 83 -11.39 -1.20 -2.51
CA THR A 83 -11.23 -2.53 -3.12
C THR A 83 -12.35 -2.85 -4.11
N CYS A 84 -12.15 -3.86 -4.96
CA CYS A 84 -13.11 -4.27 -5.97
C CYS A 84 -14.07 -5.37 -5.47
N ILE A 85 -15.37 -5.10 -5.55
CA ILE A 85 -16.46 -6.05 -5.35
C ILE A 85 -16.89 -6.56 -6.73
N ASN A 86 -16.59 -7.83 -7.01
CA ASN A 86 -16.93 -8.47 -8.28
C ASN A 86 -17.51 -9.85 -8.04
N GLN A 87 -18.70 -10.10 -8.60
CA GLN A 87 -19.35 -11.40 -8.58
C GLN A 87 -19.10 -12.16 -9.89
N ARG A 88 -18.87 -13.47 -9.76
CA ARG A 88 -18.49 -14.37 -10.85
C ARG A 88 -19.42 -15.59 -10.84
N PRO A 89 -20.10 -15.89 -11.96
CA PRO A 89 -20.98 -17.06 -12.04
C PRO A 89 -20.15 -18.35 -11.89
N VAL A 90 -20.66 -19.29 -11.08
CA VAL A 90 -20.05 -20.61 -10.86
C VAL A 90 -20.78 -21.69 -11.66
N VAL A 91 -22.06 -21.48 -11.92
CA VAL A 91 -22.94 -22.45 -12.59
C VAL A 91 -22.80 -22.40 -14.11
N THR A 92 -23.19 -23.50 -14.76
CA THR A 92 -23.20 -23.63 -16.23
C THR A 92 -24.63 -23.71 -16.78
N ALA A 93 -24.83 -23.30 -18.03
CA ALA A 93 -26.14 -23.39 -18.67
C ALA A 93 -26.58 -24.85 -18.82
N GLY A 94 -27.83 -25.15 -18.44
CA GLY A 94 -28.39 -26.49 -18.40
C GLY A 94 -28.17 -27.24 -17.07
N GLN A 95 -27.47 -26.66 -16.11
CA GLN A 95 -27.30 -27.24 -14.78
C GLN A 95 -28.62 -27.23 -14.01
N ILE A 96 -28.92 -28.35 -13.33
CA ILE A 96 -30.04 -28.47 -12.39
C ILE A 96 -29.56 -27.94 -11.04
N ILE A 97 -30.38 -27.08 -10.42
CA ILE A 97 -30.05 -26.35 -9.20
C ILE A 97 -31.18 -26.54 -8.20
N GLU A 98 -30.81 -26.78 -6.94
CA GLU A 98 -31.74 -26.82 -5.81
C GLU A 98 -31.79 -25.48 -5.08
N LYS A 99 -32.90 -25.24 -4.37
CA LYS A 99 -33.02 -24.06 -3.51
C LYS A 99 -31.90 -24.03 -2.47
N GLY A 100 -31.14 -22.93 -2.46
CA GLY A 100 -30.00 -22.71 -1.57
C GLY A 100 -28.64 -22.97 -2.21
N ASP A 101 -28.60 -23.54 -3.42
CA ASP A 101 -27.34 -23.77 -4.14
C ASP A 101 -26.66 -22.48 -4.57
N LEU A 102 -25.34 -22.54 -4.67
CA LEU A 102 -24.50 -21.43 -5.12
C LEU A 102 -24.67 -21.16 -6.62
N LEU A 103 -24.99 -19.92 -6.97
CA LEU A 103 -25.06 -19.42 -8.35
C LEU A 103 -23.81 -18.66 -8.76
N ALA A 104 -23.33 -17.78 -7.87
CA ALA A 104 -22.16 -16.93 -8.13
C ALA A 104 -21.36 -16.69 -6.85
N ASP A 105 -20.04 -16.75 -6.99
CA ASP A 105 -19.08 -16.31 -5.97
C ASP A 105 -18.99 -14.78 -5.99
N GLY A 106 -18.68 -14.19 -4.85
CA GLY A 106 -18.35 -12.76 -4.73
C GLY A 106 -16.85 -12.51 -4.51
N PRO A 107 -16.47 -11.30 -4.06
CA PRO A 107 -15.09 -11.00 -3.67
C PRO A 107 -14.62 -11.96 -2.57
N SER A 108 -13.37 -12.42 -2.69
CA SER A 108 -12.72 -13.31 -1.72
C SER A 108 -13.51 -14.58 -1.40
N THR A 109 -14.16 -15.17 -2.39
CA THR A 109 -14.83 -16.48 -2.28
C THR A 109 -14.47 -17.39 -3.46
N GLU A 110 -14.39 -18.69 -3.18
CA GLU A 110 -14.22 -19.76 -4.17
C GLU A 110 -15.22 -20.88 -3.87
N LYS A 111 -16.12 -21.17 -4.83
CA LYS A 111 -17.12 -22.24 -4.76
C LYS A 111 -17.95 -22.19 -3.47
N GLY A 112 -18.29 -21.00 -3.00
CA GLY A 112 -19.12 -20.80 -1.81
C GLY A 112 -18.35 -20.89 -0.49
N GLU A 113 -17.02 -20.98 -0.52
CA GLU A 113 -16.16 -20.88 0.66
C GLU A 113 -15.37 -19.57 0.66
N ILE A 114 -14.97 -19.11 1.85
CA ILE A 114 -14.10 -17.94 2.01
C ILE A 114 -12.69 -18.22 1.45
N GLY A 115 -12.25 -17.36 0.53
CA GLY A 115 -10.95 -17.37 -0.13
C GLY A 115 -10.25 -16.00 -0.04
N LEU A 116 -9.81 -15.60 1.14
CA LEU A 116 -9.05 -14.36 1.40
C LEU A 116 -7.61 -14.31 0.84
N GLY A 117 -7.05 -15.45 0.44
CA GLY A 117 -5.62 -15.62 0.16
C GLY A 117 -5.35 -16.70 -0.89
N ARG A 118 -4.16 -17.28 -0.83
CA ARG A 118 -3.71 -18.35 -1.73
C ARG A 118 -2.96 -19.42 -0.96
N ASN A 119 -3.04 -20.66 -1.46
CA ASN A 119 -2.23 -21.75 -0.96
C ASN A 119 -0.84 -21.67 -1.60
N ALA A 120 0.20 -21.42 -0.82
CA ALA A 120 1.57 -21.27 -1.31
C ALA A 120 2.48 -22.39 -0.79
N LEU A 121 3.45 -22.80 -1.61
CA LEU A 121 4.54 -23.71 -1.24
C LEU A 121 5.61 -22.93 -0.48
N ILE A 122 5.73 -23.23 0.81
CA ILE A 122 6.56 -22.50 1.75
C ILE A 122 7.65 -23.40 2.30
N GLY A 123 8.87 -22.84 2.45
CA GLY A 123 9.96 -23.46 3.17
C GLY A 123 10.39 -22.63 4.39
N PHE A 124 10.61 -23.29 5.52
CA PHE A 124 11.16 -22.67 6.73
C PHE A 124 12.68 -22.81 6.77
N MET A 125 13.39 -21.82 6.23
CA MET A 125 14.85 -21.76 6.22
C MET A 125 15.31 -20.31 6.19
N THR A 126 16.56 -20.04 6.57
CA THR A 126 17.15 -18.70 6.42
C THR A 126 17.72 -18.52 5.01
N TRP A 127 17.69 -17.30 4.50
CA TRP A 127 18.18 -16.97 3.15
C TRP A 127 18.92 -15.64 3.12
N GLU A 128 20.24 -15.67 3.28
CA GLU A 128 21.16 -14.51 3.15
C GLU A 128 20.71 -13.22 3.89
N GLY A 129 19.93 -13.36 4.96
CA GLY A 129 19.34 -12.21 5.68
C GLY A 129 18.15 -11.55 4.97
N TYR A 130 17.77 -11.96 3.76
CA TYR A 130 16.57 -11.44 3.09
C TYR A 130 15.28 -11.80 3.81
N ASN A 131 15.28 -12.85 4.61
CA ASN A 131 14.17 -13.14 5.53
C ASN A 131 14.55 -12.90 6.99
N TYR A 132 15.41 -11.92 7.28
CA TYR A 132 15.72 -11.53 8.65
C TYR A 132 14.46 -11.04 9.39
N GLU A 133 14.33 -11.42 10.66
CA GLU A 133 13.13 -11.21 11.47
C GLU A 133 11.84 -11.66 10.75
N ASP A 134 11.01 -10.69 10.36
CA ASP A 134 9.69 -10.86 9.73
C ASP A 134 9.70 -10.59 8.23
N ALA A 135 10.88 -10.45 7.63
CA ALA A 135 10.98 -10.29 6.19
C ALA A 135 10.56 -11.58 5.46
N VAL A 136 9.82 -11.41 4.36
CA VAL A 136 9.31 -12.51 3.54
C VAL A 136 9.99 -12.48 2.19
N LEU A 137 10.59 -13.61 1.81
CA LEU A 137 11.18 -13.80 0.50
C LEU A 137 10.14 -14.43 -0.43
N LEU A 138 9.92 -13.83 -1.61
CA LEU A 138 8.98 -14.33 -2.60
C LEU A 138 9.67 -14.78 -3.89
N SER A 139 9.09 -15.77 -4.54
CA SER A 139 9.42 -16.13 -5.92
C SER A 139 8.76 -15.18 -6.91
N GLU A 140 9.49 -14.76 -7.94
CA GLU A 140 9.01 -13.98 -9.08
C GLU A 140 7.84 -14.68 -9.80
N LYS A 141 7.75 -16.02 -9.71
CA LYS A 141 6.62 -16.79 -10.25
C LYS A 141 5.28 -16.26 -9.77
N LEU A 142 5.20 -15.90 -8.48
CA LEU A 142 3.97 -15.39 -7.86
C LEU A 142 3.52 -14.05 -8.48
N VAL A 143 4.47 -13.25 -8.96
CA VAL A 143 4.23 -11.97 -9.63
C VAL A 143 3.87 -12.20 -11.10
N LYS A 144 4.56 -13.13 -11.78
CA LYS A 144 4.31 -13.48 -13.19
C LYS A 144 2.92 -14.09 -13.39
N GLU A 145 2.52 -14.98 -12.50
CA GLU A 145 1.23 -15.68 -12.55
C GLU A 145 0.07 -14.87 -11.92
N ASP A 146 0.32 -13.60 -11.55
CA ASP A 146 -0.67 -12.70 -10.93
C ASP A 146 -1.36 -13.27 -9.67
N ILE A 147 -0.70 -14.15 -8.92
CA ILE A 147 -1.27 -14.90 -7.79
C ILE A 147 -1.76 -13.95 -6.67
N TYR A 148 -0.91 -13.00 -6.26
CA TYR A 148 -1.22 -12.02 -5.21
C TYR A 148 -1.54 -10.63 -5.79
N THR A 149 -2.43 -10.61 -6.79
CA THR A 149 -2.84 -9.38 -7.46
C THR A 149 -4.23 -8.96 -7.03
N SER A 150 -4.41 -7.68 -6.70
CA SER A 150 -5.70 -7.08 -6.35
C SER A 150 -6.10 -5.98 -7.33
N ILE A 151 -7.38 -5.64 -7.36
CA ILE A 151 -7.90 -4.48 -8.09
C ILE A 151 -8.36 -3.45 -7.07
N HIS A 152 -7.84 -2.24 -7.20
CA HIS A 152 -8.24 -1.08 -6.41
C HIS A 152 -8.95 -0.09 -7.33
N ILE A 153 -10.03 0.53 -6.83
CA ILE A 153 -10.83 1.50 -7.56
C ILE A 153 -10.86 2.77 -6.73
N GLU A 154 -10.14 3.77 -7.22
CA GLU A 154 -10.10 5.10 -6.63
C GLU A 154 -11.16 6.00 -7.28
N GLU A 155 -11.71 6.89 -6.47
CA GLU A 155 -12.76 7.82 -6.86
C GLU A 155 -12.23 9.24 -6.73
N PHE A 156 -12.24 9.97 -7.84
CA PHE A 156 -11.86 11.38 -7.87
C PHE A 156 -13.08 12.20 -8.27
N GLU A 157 -13.34 13.26 -7.50
CA GLU A 157 -14.46 14.15 -7.75
C GLU A 157 -13.98 15.58 -8.05
N SER A 158 -14.68 16.22 -8.98
CA SER A 158 -14.53 17.63 -9.30
C SER A 158 -15.90 18.27 -9.33
N GLU A 159 -16.04 19.38 -8.61
CA GLU A 159 -17.25 20.19 -8.58
C GLU A 159 -17.02 21.52 -9.29
N ALA A 160 -18.00 21.91 -10.12
CA ALA A 160 -18.12 23.22 -10.71
C ALA A 160 -19.06 24.09 -9.86
N ARG A 161 -18.50 25.12 -9.23
CA ARG A 161 -19.20 25.97 -8.27
C ARG A 161 -19.52 27.35 -8.85
N GLU A 162 -20.61 27.92 -8.39
CA GLU A 162 -20.94 29.32 -8.64
C GLU A 162 -20.14 30.20 -7.67
N THR A 163 -19.20 30.97 -8.20
CA THR A 163 -18.40 31.91 -7.40
C THR A 163 -18.88 33.34 -7.59
N LYS A 164 -18.48 34.25 -6.70
CA LYS A 164 -18.80 35.69 -6.81
C LYS A 164 -18.21 36.34 -8.06
N LEU A 165 -17.12 35.79 -8.59
CA LEU A 165 -16.40 36.31 -9.75
C LEU A 165 -16.96 35.75 -11.07
N GLY A 166 -17.82 34.74 -10.99
CA GLY A 166 -18.39 34.03 -12.13
C GLY A 166 -18.52 32.53 -11.84
N PRO A 167 -19.27 31.78 -12.67
CA PRO A 167 -19.34 30.33 -12.54
C PRO A 167 -17.99 29.69 -12.89
N GLU A 168 -17.61 28.64 -12.16
CA GLU A 168 -16.61 27.70 -12.65
C GLU A 168 -17.24 26.84 -13.75
N GLU A 169 -16.48 26.58 -14.82
CA GLU A 169 -16.95 25.81 -15.96
C GLU A 169 -16.05 24.58 -16.17
N ILE A 170 -16.69 23.44 -16.45
CA ILE A 170 -16.01 22.23 -16.91
C ILE A 170 -15.91 22.32 -18.43
N THR A 171 -14.69 22.32 -18.95
CA THR A 171 -14.44 22.55 -20.38
C THR A 171 -13.13 21.96 -20.83
N ARG A 172 -13.06 21.63 -22.12
CA ARG A 172 -11.84 21.21 -22.82
C ARG A 172 -10.88 22.37 -23.09
N ASP A 173 -11.36 23.62 -23.16
CA ASP A 173 -10.50 24.80 -23.44
C ASP A 173 -9.81 25.28 -22.16
N ILE A 174 -8.72 24.61 -21.82
CA ILE A 174 -7.93 24.91 -20.63
C ILE A 174 -6.73 25.81 -21.02
N PRO A 175 -6.50 26.94 -20.33
CA PRO A 175 -5.40 27.84 -20.68
C PRO A 175 -4.03 27.22 -20.41
N ASN A 176 -3.06 27.49 -21.30
CA ASN A 176 -1.64 27.12 -21.15
C ASN A 176 -1.35 25.60 -21.12
N ILE A 177 -2.23 24.78 -21.71
CA ILE A 177 -2.06 23.33 -21.80
C ILE A 177 -1.81 22.94 -23.27
N SER A 178 -0.94 21.95 -23.49
CA SER A 178 -0.66 21.40 -24.81
C SER A 178 -1.78 20.49 -25.30
N ASP A 179 -1.96 20.40 -26.62
CA ASP A 179 -2.97 19.52 -27.23
C ASP A 179 -2.78 18.04 -26.85
N ASP A 180 -1.53 17.61 -26.63
CA ASP A 180 -1.19 16.25 -26.21
C ASP A 180 -1.78 15.89 -24.83
N ALA A 181 -1.85 16.86 -23.91
CA ALA A 181 -2.40 16.65 -22.57
C ALA A 181 -3.94 16.60 -22.55
N ILE A 182 -4.59 17.08 -23.61
CA ILE A 182 -6.05 17.14 -23.77
C ILE A 182 -6.55 16.04 -24.73
N LYS A 183 -5.65 15.17 -25.22
CA LYS A 183 -5.98 14.15 -26.24
C LYS A 183 -7.09 13.18 -25.80
N ASP A 184 -7.10 12.84 -24.51
CA ASP A 184 -8.03 11.85 -23.95
C ASP A 184 -9.30 12.49 -23.36
N LEU A 185 -9.38 13.83 -23.35
CA LEU A 185 -10.57 14.57 -22.95
C LEU A 185 -11.59 14.63 -24.09
N ASP A 186 -12.85 14.47 -23.75
CA ASP A 186 -13.99 14.63 -24.65
C ASP A 186 -14.29 16.11 -24.95
N GLU A 187 -15.36 16.38 -25.70
CA GLU A 187 -15.78 17.75 -26.04
C GLU A 187 -16.18 18.57 -24.81
N GLY A 188 -16.63 17.92 -23.73
CA GLY A 188 -16.98 18.54 -22.45
C GLY A 188 -15.78 18.79 -21.54
N GLY A 189 -14.59 18.28 -21.87
CA GLY A 189 -13.41 18.37 -21.02
C GLY A 189 -13.31 17.27 -19.97
N ILE A 190 -14.02 16.16 -20.15
CA ILE A 190 -14.01 15.01 -19.24
C ILE A 190 -13.25 13.85 -19.89
N ILE A 191 -12.47 13.12 -19.09
CA ILE A 191 -11.67 11.99 -19.56
C ILE A 191 -12.56 10.86 -20.11
N ARG A 192 -12.17 10.29 -21.25
CA ARG A 192 -12.90 9.15 -21.84
C ARG A 192 -12.72 7.86 -21.04
N ILE A 193 -13.78 7.06 -20.97
CA ILE A 193 -13.74 5.72 -20.37
C ILE A 193 -12.78 4.81 -21.17
N GLY A 194 -11.94 4.06 -20.47
CA GLY A 194 -10.90 3.19 -21.04
C GLY A 194 -9.58 3.88 -21.36
N ALA A 195 -9.42 5.17 -21.04
CA ALA A 195 -8.13 5.84 -21.11
C ALA A 195 -7.17 5.31 -20.03
N GLU A 196 -5.90 5.10 -20.40
CA GLU A 196 -4.81 4.86 -19.44
C GLU A 196 -4.28 6.22 -18.99
N VAL A 197 -4.31 6.47 -17.68
CA VAL A 197 -3.93 7.75 -17.08
C VAL A 197 -2.78 7.56 -16.10
N ARG A 198 -1.90 8.55 -16.06
CA ARG A 198 -0.72 8.61 -15.19
C ARG A 198 -0.76 9.88 -14.34
N ALA A 199 0.06 9.91 -13.30
CA ALA A 199 0.23 11.09 -12.46
C ALA A 199 0.44 12.38 -13.28
N GLY A 200 -0.39 13.39 -13.04
CA GLY A 200 -0.37 14.68 -13.73
C GLY A 200 -1.33 14.81 -14.93
N ASP A 201 -1.86 13.70 -15.45
CA ASP A 201 -2.86 13.72 -16.51
C ASP A 201 -4.17 14.34 -16.01
N ILE A 202 -4.91 14.98 -16.92
CA ILE A 202 -6.15 15.70 -16.60
C ILE A 202 -7.33 14.73 -16.65
N LEU A 203 -8.08 14.64 -15.56
CA LEU A 203 -9.30 13.84 -15.47
C LEU A 203 -10.52 14.67 -15.83
N VAL A 204 -10.59 15.91 -15.32
CA VAL A 204 -11.68 16.84 -15.58
C VAL A 204 -11.09 18.23 -15.77
N GLY A 205 -11.21 18.76 -16.98
CA GLY A 205 -10.84 20.12 -17.33
C GLY A 205 -11.76 21.11 -16.62
N LYS A 206 -11.20 21.94 -15.75
CA LYS A 206 -11.96 22.94 -15.00
C LYS A 206 -11.28 24.30 -15.07
N VAL A 207 -12.08 25.33 -15.34
CA VAL A 207 -11.62 26.71 -15.38
C VAL A 207 -12.37 27.55 -14.35
N THR A 208 -11.61 28.34 -13.59
CA THR A 208 -12.16 29.29 -12.61
C THR A 208 -11.87 30.72 -13.07
N PRO A 209 -12.86 31.64 -13.08
CA PRO A 209 -12.63 33.03 -13.41
C PRO A 209 -11.64 33.68 -12.44
N LYS A 210 -10.66 34.40 -12.96
CA LYS A 210 -9.69 35.17 -12.17
C LYS A 210 -10.31 36.50 -11.76
N GLY A 211 -10.10 36.90 -10.52
CA GLY A 211 -10.38 38.28 -10.12
C GLY A 211 -9.44 39.25 -10.83
N GLU A 212 -9.83 40.52 -10.93
CA GLU A 212 -8.94 41.58 -11.39
C GLU A 212 -7.82 41.80 -10.36
N THR A 213 -6.73 41.05 -10.49
CA THR A 213 -5.45 41.37 -9.86
C THR A 213 -4.70 42.32 -10.76
N GLU A 214 -4.26 43.46 -10.24
CA GLU A 214 -3.34 44.34 -10.94
C GLU A 214 -2.06 43.57 -11.28
N LEU A 215 -1.77 43.47 -12.57
CA LEU A 215 -0.57 42.79 -13.06
C LEU A 215 0.67 43.56 -12.61
N THR A 216 1.70 42.85 -12.14
CA THR A 216 2.98 43.48 -11.84
C THR A 216 3.59 44.10 -13.09
N ALA A 217 4.50 45.06 -12.92
CA ALA A 217 5.20 45.68 -14.04
C ALA A 217 5.92 44.65 -14.93
N GLU A 218 6.44 43.56 -14.34
CA GLU A 218 7.10 42.49 -15.09
C GLU A 218 6.11 41.65 -15.89
N GLU A 219 4.98 41.25 -15.31
CA GLU A 219 3.95 40.50 -16.03
C GLU A 219 3.34 41.33 -17.18
N ARG A 220 3.16 42.64 -16.97
CA ARG A 220 2.72 43.57 -18.02
C ARG A 220 3.72 43.64 -19.16
N LEU A 221 5.02 43.69 -18.85
CA LEU A 221 6.08 43.72 -19.84
C LEU A 221 6.15 42.40 -20.62
N LEU A 222 6.12 41.26 -19.93
CA LEU A 222 6.11 39.93 -20.54
C LEU A 222 4.94 39.79 -21.52
N ARG A 223 3.72 40.18 -21.11
CA ARG A 223 2.56 40.15 -22.00
C ARG A 223 2.69 41.09 -23.19
N ALA A 224 3.27 42.27 -23.01
CA ALA A 224 3.52 43.20 -24.10
C ALA A 224 4.53 42.64 -25.13
N ILE A 225 5.52 41.86 -24.69
CA ILE A 225 6.52 41.22 -25.54
C ILE A 225 5.93 40.02 -26.30
N PHE A 226 5.22 39.12 -25.61
CA PHE A 226 4.69 37.89 -26.20
C PHE A 226 3.33 38.05 -26.89
N GLY A 227 2.67 39.20 -26.74
CA GLY A 227 1.37 39.46 -27.35
C GLY A 227 0.24 38.56 -26.81
N GLU A 228 0.46 37.89 -25.68
CA GLU A 228 -0.55 37.06 -25.02
C GLU A 228 -1.65 37.95 -24.45
N LYS A 229 -2.86 37.80 -24.98
CA LYS A 229 -4.06 38.39 -24.36
C LYS A 229 -4.27 37.77 -22.99
N ALA A 230 -4.59 38.60 -22.00
CA ALA A 230 -5.00 38.13 -20.69
C ALA A 230 -6.20 37.18 -20.85
N ARG A 231 -5.99 35.88 -20.62
CA ARG A 231 -7.12 34.95 -20.45
C ARG A 231 -7.71 35.21 -19.06
N GLU A 232 -9.01 35.45 -19.02
CA GLU A 232 -9.77 35.81 -17.81
C GLU A 232 -9.95 34.63 -16.83
N VAL A 233 -9.48 33.44 -17.20
CA VAL A 233 -9.66 32.19 -16.45
C VAL A 233 -8.34 31.55 -16.03
N ARG A 234 -8.38 30.77 -14.94
CA ARG A 234 -7.28 29.94 -14.41
C ARG A 234 -7.63 28.47 -14.56
N ASP A 235 -6.63 27.65 -14.88
CA ASP A 235 -6.72 26.20 -14.78
C ASP A 235 -6.85 25.77 -13.30
N THR A 236 -7.97 25.13 -12.97
CA THR A 236 -8.26 24.47 -11.69
C THR A 236 -8.70 23.02 -11.91
N SER A 237 -8.25 22.42 -13.01
CA SER A 237 -8.59 21.08 -13.45
C SER A 237 -8.19 20.02 -12.44
N LEU A 238 -9.00 18.98 -12.36
CA LEU A 238 -8.69 17.78 -11.59
C LEU A 238 -7.64 16.97 -12.34
N ARG A 239 -6.53 16.67 -11.66
CA ARG A 239 -5.42 15.87 -12.19
C ARG A 239 -5.21 14.63 -11.35
N VAL A 240 -4.66 13.58 -11.97
CA VAL A 240 -4.26 12.37 -11.24
C VAL A 240 -3.14 12.73 -10.25
N PRO A 241 -3.29 12.42 -8.95
CA PRO A 241 -2.24 12.65 -7.96
C PRO A 241 -0.93 11.92 -8.26
N HIS A 242 0.14 12.36 -7.63
CA HIS A 242 1.43 11.68 -7.74
C HIS A 242 1.38 10.29 -7.10
N GLY A 243 1.93 9.29 -7.81
CA GLY A 243 1.95 7.90 -7.36
C GLY A 243 0.70 7.09 -7.72
N GLU A 244 -0.34 7.75 -8.23
CA GLU A 244 -1.56 7.10 -8.68
C GLU A 244 -1.64 7.03 -10.20
N GLY A 245 -2.43 6.07 -10.69
CA GLY A 245 -2.62 5.84 -12.11
C GLY A 245 -3.41 4.56 -12.35
N GLY A 246 -3.83 4.36 -13.58
CA GLY A 246 -4.63 3.20 -13.94
C GLY A 246 -5.48 3.45 -15.17
N ILE A 247 -6.59 2.73 -15.25
CA ILE A 247 -7.51 2.82 -16.37
C ILE A 247 -8.82 3.42 -15.86
N VAL A 248 -9.35 4.40 -16.58
CA VAL A 248 -10.67 4.96 -16.28
C VAL A 248 -11.74 3.92 -16.59
N VAL A 249 -12.50 3.50 -15.57
CA VAL A 249 -13.53 2.44 -15.70
C VAL A 249 -14.92 3.03 -15.85
N ASP A 250 -15.21 4.10 -15.13
CA ASP A 250 -16.52 4.73 -15.12
C ASP A 250 -16.40 6.23 -14.86
N VAL A 251 -17.35 6.99 -15.40
CA VAL A 251 -17.46 8.44 -15.21
C VAL A 251 -18.93 8.77 -14.98
N LYS A 252 -19.22 9.42 -13.87
CA LYS A 252 -20.59 9.83 -13.50
C LYS A 252 -20.67 11.34 -13.45
N ILE A 253 -21.63 11.89 -14.16
CA ILE A 253 -21.90 13.32 -14.24
C ILE A 253 -23.23 13.57 -13.54
N PHE A 254 -23.21 14.40 -12.51
CA PHE A 254 -24.37 14.83 -11.76
C PHE A 254 -24.63 16.30 -12.07
N THR A 255 -25.84 16.59 -12.56
CA THR A 255 -26.24 17.95 -12.92
C THR A 255 -27.48 18.34 -12.14
N ARG A 256 -27.59 19.63 -11.80
CA ARG A 256 -28.78 20.14 -11.11
C ARG A 256 -30.05 19.95 -11.94
N GLU A 257 -29.93 19.94 -13.27
CA GLU A 257 -31.05 19.72 -14.20
C GLU A 257 -31.64 18.31 -14.09
N ASN A 258 -30.82 17.31 -13.80
CA ASN A 258 -31.24 15.92 -13.61
C ASN A 258 -31.90 15.66 -12.23
N LYS A 259 -32.09 16.70 -11.42
CA LYS A 259 -32.66 16.65 -10.05
C LYS A 259 -31.83 15.83 -9.06
N ASP A 260 -30.52 15.79 -9.25
CA ASP A 260 -29.60 15.22 -8.28
C ASP A 260 -29.46 16.18 -7.07
N GLU A 261 -29.38 15.62 -5.85
CA GLU A 261 -29.12 16.40 -4.63
C GLU A 261 -27.66 16.85 -4.60
N LEU A 262 -27.40 18.04 -5.15
CA LEU A 262 -26.09 18.69 -5.13
C LEU A 262 -26.00 19.71 -3.98
N SER A 263 -24.78 19.89 -3.46
CA SER A 263 -24.48 20.93 -2.47
C SER A 263 -24.90 22.32 -2.96
N PRO A 264 -25.35 23.23 -2.08
CA PRO A 264 -25.69 24.59 -2.46
C PRO A 264 -24.53 25.28 -3.19
N GLY A 265 -24.82 25.87 -4.35
CA GLY A 265 -23.82 26.54 -5.19
C GLY A 265 -23.01 25.63 -6.12
N VAL A 266 -23.22 24.29 -6.10
CA VAL A 266 -22.64 23.38 -7.10
C VAL A 266 -23.60 23.23 -8.28
N ASN A 267 -23.13 23.52 -9.49
CA ASN A 267 -23.91 23.41 -10.73
C ASN A 267 -23.80 22.01 -11.35
N GLU A 268 -22.57 21.50 -11.40
CA GLU A 268 -22.21 20.21 -11.97
C GLU A 268 -21.13 19.55 -11.10
N MET A 269 -21.24 18.23 -10.95
CA MET A 269 -20.26 17.40 -10.26
C MET A 269 -19.90 16.22 -11.15
N VAL A 270 -18.62 16.03 -11.39
CA VAL A 270 -18.09 14.91 -12.18
C VAL A 270 -17.28 14.01 -11.26
N ARG A 271 -17.61 12.71 -11.27
CA ARG A 271 -16.88 11.66 -10.55
C ARG A 271 -16.24 10.73 -11.56
N VAL A 272 -14.94 10.52 -11.41
CA VAL A 272 -14.12 9.65 -12.26
C VAL A 272 -13.62 8.48 -11.42
N TYR A 273 -13.88 7.26 -11.89
CA TYR A 273 -13.41 6.04 -11.25
C TYR A 273 -12.21 5.48 -12.01
N ILE A 274 -11.07 5.38 -11.33
CA ILE A 274 -9.83 4.82 -11.88
C ILE A 274 -9.60 3.47 -11.24
N ALA A 275 -9.50 2.41 -12.05
CA ALA A 275 -9.09 1.11 -11.56
C ALA A 275 -7.58 0.89 -11.78
N GLN A 276 -6.93 0.42 -10.72
CA GLN A 276 -5.52 0.05 -10.71
C GLN A 276 -5.38 -1.42 -10.39
N LYS A 277 -4.65 -2.16 -11.24
CA LYS A 277 -4.22 -3.52 -10.94
C LYS A 277 -2.94 -3.46 -10.11
N ARG A 278 -3.01 -3.90 -8.85
CA ARG A 278 -1.88 -3.88 -7.92
C ARG A 278 -1.32 -5.29 -7.71
N LYS A 279 -0.22 -5.57 -8.40
CA LYS A 279 0.58 -6.79 -8.19
C LYS A 279 1.25 -6.75 -6.82
N ILE A 280 1.71 -7.90 -6.33
CA ILE A 280 2.55 -7.92 -5.13
C ILE A 280 3.92 -7.31 -5.44
N SER A 281 4.39 -6.42 -4.58
CA SER A 281 5.67 -5.72 -4.74
C SER A 281 6.50 -5.79 -3.44
N VAL A 282 7.77 -5.40 -3.53
CA VAL A 282 8.64 -5.26 -2.36
C VAL A 282 8.11 -4.13 -1.48
N GLY A 283 7.94 -4.38 -0.19
CA GLY A 283 7.33 -3.46 0.76
C GLY A 283 5.86 -3.77 1.09
N ASP A 284 5.18 -4.59 0.27
CA ASP A 284 3.83 -5.05 0.58
C ASP A 284 3.82 -5.98 1.80
N LYS A 285 2.74 -5.92 2.58
CA LYS A 285 2.59 -6.74 3.79
C LYS A 285 1.76 -7.99 3.51
N MET A 286 2.26 -9.12 4.00
CA MET A 286 1.60 -10.41 3.93
C MET A 286 1.47 -11.04 5.32
N ALA A 287 0.53 -11.98 5.46
CA ALA A 287 0.35 -12.69 6.71
C ALA A 287 -0.26 -14.07 6.52
N GLY A 288 0.01 -14.99 7.46
CA GLY A 288 -0.73 -16.23 7.63
C GLY A 288 -1.81 -16.09 8.71
N ARG A 289 -2.67 -17.11 8.81
CA ARG A 289 -3.78 -17.14 9.79
C ARG A 289 -3.31 -17.30 11.24
N HIS A 290 -2.06 -17.74 11.44
CA HIS A 290 -1.47 -18.03 12.75
C HIS A 290 -0.73 -16.82 13.36
N GLY A 291 -0.99 -15.60 12.86
CA GLY A 291 -0.40 -14.37 13.40
C GLY A 291 1.05 -14.12 12.99
N ASN A 292 1.57 -14.88 12.02
CA ASN A 292 2.82 -14.60 11.33
C ASN A 292 2.59 -13.53 10.26
N LYS A 293 3.20 -12.36 10.45
CA LYS A 293 3.08 -11.18 9.58
C LYS A 293 4.46 -10.82 9.10
N GLY A 294 4.56 -10.39 7.85
CA GLY A 294 5.84 -10.02 7.30
C GLY A 294 5.74 -9.07 6.11
N VAL A 295 6.84 -8.39 5.82
CA VAL A 295 6.96 -7.49 4.68
C VAL A 295 7.77 -8.19 3.60
N VAL A 296 7.32 -8.10 2.35
CA VAL A 296 8.09 -8.64 1.22
C VAL A 296 9.38 -7.84 1.10
N SER A 297 10.52 -8.48 1.36
CA SER A 297 11.84 -7.83 1.32
C SER A 297 12.50 -7.94 -0.04
N ARG A 298 12.35 -9.10 -0.70
CA ARG A 298 12.93 -9.39 -2.00
C ARG A 298 12.09 -10.38 -2.77
N ILE A 299 12.01 -10.13 -4.07
CA ILE A 299 11.44 -11.05 -5.05
C ILE A 299 12.61 -11.65 -5.82
N LEU A 300 12.85 -12.96 -5.64
CA LEU A 300 13.91 -13.68 -6.33
C LEU A 300 13.41 -14.34 -7.60
N ARG A 301 14.30 -14.49 -8.56
CA ARG A 301 14.01 -15.24 -9.78
C ARG A 301 13.77 -16.71 -9.46
N GLU A 302 13.00 -17.37 -10.31
CA GLU A 302 12.61 -18.77 -10.10
C GLU A 302 13.81 -19.72 -10.09
N GLU A 303 14.81 -19.45 -10.91
CA GLU A 303 16.06 -20.22 -10.99
C GLU A 303 16.92 -20.12 -9.73
N ASP A 304 16.81 -19.02 -8.96
CA ASP A 304 17.61 -18.80 -7.76
C ASP A 304 16.92 -19.33 -6.49
N MET A 305 15.63 -19.68 -6.58
CA MET A 305 14.87 -20.18 -5.44
C MET A 305 15.31 -21.61 -5.08
N PRO A 306 15.28 -21.98 -3.78
CA PRO A 306 15.41 -23.37 -3.38
C PRO A 306 14.37 -24.24 -4.09
N PHE A 307 14.78 -25.40 -4.58
CA PHE A 307 13.89 -26.30 -5.30
C PHE A 307 13.78 -27.68 -4.64
N LEU A 308 12.59 -28.26 -4.80
CA LEU A 308 12.26 -29.62 -4.43
C LEU A 308 13.00 -30.64 -5.31
N PRO A 309 13.08 -31.92 -4.93
CA PRO A 309 13.73 -32.96 -5.74
C PRO A 309 13.20 -33.13 -7.17
N ASP A 310 11.96 -32.75 -7.44
CA ASP A 310 11.34 -32.76 -8.77
C ASP A 310 11.67 -31.52 -9.63
N GLY A 311 12.42 -30.56 -9.08
CA GLY A 311 12.73 -29.27 -9.70
C GLY A 311 11.71 -28.18 -9.45
N THR A 312 10.66 -28.42 -8.66
CA THR A 312 9.67 -27.39 -8.32
C THR A 312 10.29 -26.37 -7.35
N PRO A 313 10.38 -25.06 -7.71
CA PRO A 313 10.91 -24.04 -6.81
C PRO A 313 9.91 -23.73 -5.69
N LEU A 314 10.42 -23.36 -4.52
CA LEU A 314 9.62 -22.79 -3.44
C LEU A 314 8.99 -21.46 -3.91
N GLN A 315 7.81 -21.15 -3.37
CA GLN A 315 7.10 -19.92 -3.68
C GLN A 315 7.37 -18.83 -2.65
N ILE A 316 7.45 -19.20 -1.36
CA ILE A 316 7.75 -18.30 -0.25
C ILE A 316 8.78 -18.95 0.67
N VAL A 317 9.73 -18.18 1.18
CA VAL A 317 10.66 -18.64 2.22
C VAL A 317 10.46 -17.80 3.47
N LEU A 318 10.17 -18.48 4.59
CA LEU A 318 9.94 -17.86 5.89
C LEU A 318 11.06 -18.22 6.87
N ASN A 319 11.35 -17.29 7.76
CA ASN A 319 12.35 -17.49 8.79
C ASN A 319 11.82 -18.43 9.89
N PRO A 320 12.52 -19.54 10.21
CA PRO A 320 12.11 -20.42 11.30
C PRO A 320 12.24 -19.78 12.69
N LEU A 321 13.10 -18.77 12.86
CA LEU A 321 13.41 -18.17 14.18
C LEU A 321 12.21 -17.47 14.82
N GLY A 322 11.25 -17.00 14.04
CA GLY A 322 10.05 -16.35 14.55
C GLY A 322 9.04 -17.32 15.17
N VAL A 323 9.11 -18.62 14.92
CA VAL A 323 8.10 -19.59 15.39
C VAL A 323 8.26 -19.92 16.89
N PRO A 324 9.47 -20.25 17.41
CA PRO A 324 9.63 -20.62 18.81
C PRO A 324 9.29 -19.49 19.79
N SER A 325 9.74 -18.25 19.51
CA SER A 325 9.50 -17.09 20.38
C SER A 325 8.03 -16.69 20.44
N ARG A 326 7.25 -16.99 19.40
CA ARG A 326 5.84 -16.60 19.27
C ARG A 326 4.87 -17.71 19.61
N MET A 327 5.34 -18.94 19.82
CA MET A 327 4.54 -20.09 20.22
C MET A 327 3.32 -20.36 19.32
N ASN A 328 3.42 -20.03 18.03
CA ASN A 328 2.38 -20.25 17.02
C ASN A 328 2.71 -21.47 16.14
N ILE A 329 2.80 -22.63 16.79
CA ILE A 329 3.17 -23.90 16.17
C ILE A 329 2.12 -24.41 15.15
N GLY A 330 0.90 -23.87 15.19
CA GLY A 330 -0.18 -24.24 14.28
C GLY A 330 0.20 -24.05 12.81
N GLN A 331 1.00 -23.01 12.51
CA GLN A 331 1.49 -22.78 11.14
C GLN A 331 2.36 -23.94 10.62
N VAL A 332 3.13 -24.60 11.49
CA VAL A 332 3.98 -25.72 11.11
C VAL A 332 3.12 -26.97 10.85
N LEU A 333 2.10 -27.18 11.69
CA LEU A 333 1.12 -28.25 11.50
C LEU A 333 0.31 -28.05 10.22
N GLU A 334 -0.08 -26.82 9.90
CA GLU A 334 -0.74 -26.45 8.64
C GLU A 334 0.16 -26.78 7.45
N VAL A 335 1.44 -26.41 7.50
CA VAL A 335 2.42 -26.71 6.43
C VAL A 335 2.54 -28.22 6.18
N HIS A 336 2.63 -29.02 7.24
CA HIS A 336 2.73 -30.49 7.13
C HIS A 336 1.46 -31.10 6.53
N LEU A 337 0.29 -30.74 7.07
CA LEU A 337 -0.97 -31.27 6.58
C LEU A 337 -1.26 -30.80 5.15
N GLY A 338 -0.96 -29.54 4.84
CA GLY A 338 -1.08 -28.98 3.50
C GLY A 338 -0.20 -29.68 2.47
N LEU A 339 1.00 -30.13 2.86
CA LEU A 339 1.86 -30.95 2.00
C LEU A 339 1.18 -32.30 1.67
N ALA A 340 0.61 -32.98 2.66
CA ALA A 340 -0.14 -34.21 2.46
C ALA A 340 -1.37 -33.98 1.57
N CYS A 341 -2.15 -32.93 1.85
CA CYS A 341 -3.30 -32.53 1.05
C CYS A 341 -2.95 -32.31 -0.43
N ARG A 342 -1.81 -31.67 -0.71
CA ARG A 342 -1.37 -31.43 -2.10
C ARG A 342 -0.94 -32.70 -2.82
N ALA A 343 -0.34 -33.65 -2.13
CA ALA A 343 0.02 -34.95 -2.73
C ALA A 343 -1.23 -35.81 -2.98
N LEU A 344 -2.20 -35.78 -2.06
CA LEU A 344 -3.42 -36.59 -2.10
C LEU A 344 -4.55 -35.94 -2.94
N GLY A 345 -4.49 -34.64 -3.19
CA GLY A 345 -5.57 -33.87 -3.81
C GLY A 345 -6.76 -33.65 -2.87
N TRP A 346 -6.51 -33.49 -1.58
CA TRP A 346 -7.55 -33.34 -0.56
C TRP A 346 -7.74 -31.89 -0.15
N HIS A 347 -8.99 -31.56 0.21
CA HIS A 347 -9.34 -30.40 1.00
C HIS A 347 -9.87 -30.93 2.33
N ILE A 348 -9.28 -30.48 3.45
CA ILE A 348 -9.58 -31.00 4.78
C ILE A 348 -10.07 -29.85 5.65
N ALA A 349 -11.12 -30.11 6.43
CA ALA A 349 -11.51 -29.27 7.54
C ALA A 349 -10.97 -29.86 8.85
N THR A 350 -10.21 -29.07 9.61
CA THR A 350 -9.77 -29.39 10.96
C THR A 350 -10.49 -28.46 11.95
N PRO A 351 -11.55 -28.93 12.63
CA PRO A 351 -12.29 -28.12 13.60
C PRO A 351 -11.40 -27.58 14.72
N VAL A 352 -11.80 -26.45 15.29
CA VAL A 352 -11.07 -25.84 16.41
C VAL A 352 -11.20 -26.74 17.65
N PHE A 353 -10.07 -27.06 18.29
CA PHE A 353 -9.95 -27.94 19.46
C PHE A 353 -10.30 -29.43 19.26
N ASP A 354 -10.89 -29.80 18.13
CA ASP A 354 -11.21 -31.19 17.74
C ASP A 354 -10.70 -31.47 16.30
N GLY A 355 -9.47 -31.03 16.04
CA GLY A 355 -8.83 -31.11 14.73
C GLY A 355 -7.90 -32.31 14.59
N ALA A 356 -7.20 -32.37 13.45
CA ALA A 356 -6.23 -33.43 13.18
C ALA A 356 -5.10 -33.43 14.23
N THR A 357 -4.86 -34.61 14.80
CA THR A 357 -3.76 -34.85 15.73
C THR A 357 -2.43 -35.04 14.98
N TYR A 358 -1.31 -34.93 15.70
CA TYR A 358 0.02 -35.13 15.11
C TYR A 358 0.19 -36.52 14.49
N GLU A 359 -0.34 -37.56 15.13
CA GLU A 359 -0.26 -38.94 14.62
C GLU A 359 -1.06 -39.09 13.31
N GLU A 360 -2.27 -38.53 13.24
CA GLU A 360 -3.08 -38.54 12.03
C GLU A 360 -2.44 -37.75 10.88
N ILE A 361 -1.81 -36.60 11.17
CA ILE A 361 -1.06 -35.83 10.16
C ILE A 361 0.10 -36.67 9.61
N ARG A 362 0.84 -37.36 10.50
CA ARG A 362 1.94 -38.24 10.10
C ARG A 362 1.45 -39.41 9.25
N ASP A 363 0.32 -40.01 9.62
CA ASP A 363 -0.30 -41.08 8.84
C ASP A 363 -0.77 -40.58 7.47
N CYS A 364 -1.30 -39.35 7.38
CA CYS A 364 -1.63 -38.70 6.11
C CYS A 364 -0.38 -38.48 5.23
N LEU A 365 0.75 -38.10 5.81
CA LEU A 365 2.03 -37.99 5.09
C LEU A 365 2.55 -39.36 4.63
N GLY A 366 2.32 -40.41 5.42
CA GLY A 366 2.58 -41.80 5.02
C GLY A 366 1.75 -42.19 3.79
N LEU A 367 0.43 -41.99 3.85
CA LEU A 367 -0.49 -42.23 2.73
C LEU A 367 -0.13 -41.41 1.49
N ALA A 368 0.28 -40.16 1.67
CA ALA A 368 0.77 -39.32 0.58
C ALA A 368 2.01 -39.93 -0.08
N THR A 369 2.95 -40.45 0.71
CA THR A 369 4.15 -41.14 0.18
C THR A 369 3.78 -42.35 -0.65
N ASP A 370 2.90 -43.22 -0.14
CA ASP A 370 2.44 -44.41 -0.87
C ASP A 370 1.69 -44.04 -2.16
N THR A 371 0.89 -42.97 -2.09
CA THR A 371 0.16 -42.44 -3.24
C THR A 371 1.13 -41.90 -4.28
N MET A 372 2.21 -41.22 -3.87
CA MET A 372 3.22 -40.68 -4.78
C MET A 372 3.99 -41.78 -5.53
N ASP A 373 4.22 -42.93 -4.90
CA ASP A 373 4.89 -44.10 -5.50
C ASP A 373 3.97 -44.90 -6.44
N ALA A 374 2.65 -44.84 -6.24
CA ALA A 374 1.70 -45.60 -7.05
C ALA A 374 1.62 -45.06 -8.51
N PRO A 375 1.54 -45.94 -9.53
CA PRO A 375 1.38 -45.54 -10.92
C PRO A 375 0.06 -44.75 -11.11
N MET A 376 0.14 -43.67 -11.87
CA MET A 376 -0.96 -42.73 -12.06
C MET A 376 -1.97 -43.27 -13.10
N ASP A 377 -3.27 -43.23 -12.76
CA ASP A 377 -4.33 -43.37 -13.75
C ASP A 377 -4.65 -41.98 -14.34
N GLU A 378 -4.17 -41.74 -15.56
CA GLU A 378 -4.37 -40.47 -16.28
C GLU A 378 -5.86 -40.20 -16.62
N ASN A 379 -6.73 -41.20 -16.51
CA ASN A 379 -8.16 -41.08 -16.81
C ASN A 379 -9.05 -40.87 -15.57
N ASP A 380 -8.50 -40.76 -14.35
CA ASP A 380 -9.30 -40.52 -13.15
C ASP A 380 -10.01 -39.15 -13.23
N PRO A 381 -11.36 -39.09 -13.13
CA PRO A 381 -12.11 -37.83 -13.10
C PRO A 381 -11.66 -36.86 -11.99
N ARG A 382 -11.01 -37.36 -10.93
CA ARG A 382 -10.42 -36.55 -9.85
C ARG A 382 -9.22 -35.72 -10.34
N MET A 383 -8.53 -36.15 -11.38
CA MET A 383 -7.44 -35.41 -12.04
C MET A 383 -7.95 -34.28 -12.96
N GLN A 384 -9.18 -34.41 -13.48
CA GLN A 384 -9.80 -33.40 -14.35
C GLN A 384 -10.51 -32.28 -13.56
N LYS A 385 -10.75 -32.48 -12.26
CA LYS A 385 -11.31 -31.46 -11.37
C LYS A 385 -10.18 -30.65 -10.74
N ASN A 386 -10.41 -29.33 -10.56
CA ASN A 386 -9.52 -28.35 -9.94
C ASN A 386 -9.23 -28.63 -8.44
N TYR A 387 -8.85 -29.85 -8.05
CA TYR A 387 -8.39 -30.20 -6.70
C TYR A 387 -6.86 -30.04 -6.56
N PHE A 388 -6.15 -29.91 -7.68
CA PHE A 388 -4.72 -29.67 -7.71
C PHE A 388 -4.44 -28.24 -8.14
N HIS A 389 -3.85 -27.44 -7.26
CA HIS A 389 -3.27 -26.15 -7.64
C HIS A 389 -2.21 -26.40 -8.74
N ASN A 390 -2.40 -25.81 -9.92
CA ASN A 390 -1.62 -26.04 -11.15
C ASN A 390 -1.82 -27.40 -11.87
N GLY A 391 -2.90 -28.13 -11.54
CA GLY A 391 -3.36 -29.26 -12.34
C GLY A 391 -2.52 -30.54 -12.27
N LYS A 392 -1.59 -30.66 -11.31
CA LYS A 392 -0.83 -31.89 -11.06
C LYS A 392 -0.64 -32.15 -9.56
N PRO A 393 -0.86 -33.39 -9.07
CA PRO A 393 -0.48 -33.78 -7.71
C PRO A 393 1.03 -33.61 -7.50
N LEU A 394 1.42 -33.29 -6.27
CA LEU A 394 2.83 -33.35 -5.89
C LEU A 394 3.31 -34.81 -6.03
N ARG A 395 4.37 -35.02 -6.79
CA ARG A 395 4.98 -36.33 -7.03
C ARG A 395 6.49 -36.20 -6.91
N LEU A 396 7.03 -36.61 -5.78
CA LEU A 396 8.46 -36.58 -5.51
C LEU A 396 9.02 -37.99 -5.59
N ALA A 397 10.07 -38.17 -6.40
CA ALA A 397 10.85 -39.42 -6.40
C ALA A 397 11.78 -39.41 -5.18
N LEU A 398 11.29 -39.93 -4.06
CA LEU A 398 12.01 -39.94 -2.78
C LEU A 398 12.77 -41.26 -2.59
N ASP A 399 14.01 -41.16 -2.12
CA ASP A 399 14.76 -42.29 -1.58
C ASP A 399 14.24 -42.70 -0.20
N GLU A 400 14.68 -43.84 0.33
CA GLU A 400 14.24 -44.34 1.65
C GLU A 400 14.45 -43.31 2.78
N GLU A 401 15.53 -42.53 2.71
CA GLU A 401 15.79 -41.45 3.65
C GLU A 401 14.84 -40.26 3.44
N GLY A 402 14.59 -39.86 2.19
CA GLY A 402 13.62 -38.83 1.84
C GLY A 402 12.19 -39.19 2.27
N LYS A 403 11.78 -40.46 2.17
CA LYS A 403 10.48 -40.94 2.66
C LYS A 403 10.34 -40.78 4.17
N ARG A 404 11.40 -41.11 4.91
CA ARG A 404 11.43 -40.91 6.37
C ARG A 404 11.32 -39.42 6.72
N LEU A 405 12.09 -38.56 6.05
CA LEU A 405 12.03 -37.11 6.27
C LEU A 405 10.65 -36.53 5.92
N PHE A 406 10.03 -37.04 4.86
CA PHE A 406 8.71 -36.60 4.43
C PHE A 406 7.62 -36.88 5.47
N GLN A 407 7.69 -38.03 6.16
CA GLN A 407 6.80 -38.33 7.29
C GLN A 407 6.98 -37.36 8.46
N ASP A 408 8.19 -36.81 8.64
CA ASP A 408 8.48 -35.76 9.62
C ASP A 408 8.16 -34.33 9.09
N GLY A 409 7.58 -34.20 7.90
CA GLY A 409 7.24 -32.92 7.26
C GLY A 409 8.44 -32.15 6.69
N LYS A 410 9.57 -32.85 6.45
CA LYS A 410 10.82 -32.25 5.96
C LYS A 410 11.24 -32.83 4.61
N LEU A 411 11.94 -32.03 3.83
CA LEU A 411 12.50 -32.41 2.54
C LEU A 411 13.92 -31.90 2.38
N ARG A 412 14.73 -32.64 1.61
CA ARG A 412 16.02 -32.15 1.13
C ARG A 412 15.78 -31.21 -0.03
N LEU A 413 16.19 -29.96 0.15
CA LEU A 413 16.15 -28.94 -0.89
C LEU A 413 17.51 -28.80 -1.54
N ARG A 414 17.51 -28.28 -2.76
CA ARG A 414 18.73 -27.86 -3.46
C ARG A 414 18.72 -26.34 -3.66
N ASP A 415 19.90 -25.75 -3.61
CA ASP A 415 20.10 -24.34 -3.91
C ASP A 415 19.95 -24.11 -5.41
N GLY A 416 19.05 -23.20 -5.80
CA GLY A 416 18.82 -22.78 -7.18
C GLY A 416 20.09 -22.35 -7.92
N ARG A 417 21.02 -21.72 -7.21
CA ARG A 417 22.19 -21.07 -7.79
C ARG A 417 23.34 -22.03 -8.07
N THR A 418 23.58 -22.98 -7.15
CA THR A 418 24.68 -23.94 -7.25
C THR A 418 24.23 -25.32 -7.73
N GLY A 419 22.97 -25.68 -7.44
CA GLY A 419 22.42 -27.02 -7.65
C GLY A 419 22.76 -28.02 -6.53
N ASP A 420 23.56 -27.60 -5.54
CA ASP A 420 23.95 -28.44 -4.41
C ASP A 420 22.82 -28.58 -3.40
N TYR A 421 22.84 -29.68 -2.64
CA TYR A 421 21.89 -29.88 -1.54
C TYR A 421 22.25 -28.99 -0.34
N PHE A 422 21.24 -28.47 0.35
CA PHE A 422 21.47 -27.87 1.67
C PHE A 422 21.91 -28.93 2.68
N GLU A 423 22.76 -28.51 3.64
CA GLU A 423 23.32 -29.42 4.65
C GLU A 423 22.23 -30.06 5.53
N ASN A 424 21.17 -29.31 5.86
CA ASN A 424 20.09 -29.75 6.73
C ASN A 424 18.77 -29.86 5.96
N PRO A 425 17.92 -30.86 6.28
CA PRO A 425 16.59 -30.95 5.71
C PRO A 425 15.68 -29.82 6.22
N VAL A 426 14.84 -29.31 5.32
CA VAL A 426 14.02 -28.12 5.56
C VAL A 426 12.55 -28.53 5.68
N THR A 427 11.81 -27.90 6.60
CA THR A 427 10.36 -28.07 6.66
C THR A 427 9.73 -27.34 5.48
N VAL A 428 9.02 -28.09 4.63
CA VAL A 428 8.41 -27.58 3.41
C VAL A 428 6.98 -28.07 3.32
N GLY A 429 6.07 -27.24 2.83
CA GLY A 429 4.69 -27.63 2.65
C GLY A 429 3.80 -26.50 2.20
N ILE A 430 2.49 -26.72 2.27
CA ILE A 430 1.51 -25.75 1.79
C ILE A 430 0.88 -25.03 2.97
N MET A 431 0.95 -23.71 2.96
CA MET A 431 0.29 -22.87 3.93
C MET A 431 -0.57 -21.84 3.21
N TYR A 432 -1.69 -21.49 3.83
CA TYR A 432 -2.57 -20.45 3.35
C TYR A 432 -2.06 -19.07 3.76
N PHE A 433 -1.75 -18.23 2.78
CA PHE A 433 -1.12 -16.93 2.99
C PHE A 433 -1.93 -15.81 2.32
N LEU A 434 -1.99 -14.67 2.99
CA LEU A 434 -2.86 -13.54 2.67
C LEU A 434 -2.04 -12.31 2.28
N LYS A 435 -2.56 -11.53 1.33
CA LYS A 435 -2.09 -10.16 1.04
C LYS A 435 -2.91 -9.17 1.87
N LEU A 436 -2.25 -8.32 2.65
CA LEU A 436 -2.92 -7.31 3.47
C LEU A 436 -3.08 -6.00 2.70
N HIS A 437 -4.04 -5.17 3.11
CA HIS A 437 -4.28 -3.85 2.50
C HIS A 437 -3.18 -2.82 2.77
N HIS A 438 -2.15 -3.18 3.55
CA HIS A 438 -0.97 -2.36 3.79
C HIS A 438 -0.01 -2.47 2.61
N LEU A 439 -0.27 -1.70 1.56
CA LEU A 439 0.54 -1.66 0.34
C LEU A 439 1.58 -0.53 0.42
N VAL A 440 2.76 -0.77 -0.13
CA VAL A 440 3.85 0.22 -0.09
C VAL A 440 3.53 1.48 -0.88
N ASP A 441 2.84 1.32 -2.02
CA ASP A 441 2.47 2.41 -2.92
C ASP A 441 1.57 3.45 -2.23
N ASP A 442 0.78 3.01 -1.24
CA ASP A 442 -0.08 3.90 -0.45
C ASP A 442 0.71 4.66 0.62
N LYS A 443 1.82 4.09 1.09
CA LYS A 443 2.57 4.59 2.25
C LYS A 443 3.76 5.46 1.88
N MET A 444 4.37 5.25 0.70
CA MET A 444 5.50 6.05 0.29
C MET A 444 5.05 7.49 0.04
N HIS A 445 5.68 8.43 0.75
CA HIS A 445 5.43 9.85 0.64
C HIS A 445 6.75 10.62 0.76
N ALA A 446 6.95 11.57 -0.14
CA ALA A 446 8.12 12.44 -0.13
C ALA A 446 7.68 13.86 -0.45
N ARG A 447 8.32 14.82 0.22
CA ARG A 447 8.05 16.25 0.05
C ARG A 447 9.37 16.99 -0.08
N SER A 448 9.46 17.83 -1.11
CA SER A 448 10.49 18.88 -1.22
C SER A 448 9.94 20.19 -0.65
N THR A 449 8.99 20.80 -1.35
CA THR A 449 8.21 21.96 -0.94
C THR A 449 6.73 21.64 -1.06
N GLY A 450 5.87 22.41 -0.40
CA GLY A 450 4.44 22.13 -0.37
C GLY A 450 3.64 23.22 0.32
N PRO A 451 2.35 23.01 0.56
CA PRO A 451 1.52 23.98 1.25
C PRO A 451 1.91 24.10 2.74
N TYR A 452 1.56 25.25 3.30
CA TYR A 452 1.85 25.66 4.66
C TYR A 452 0.56 26.08 5.37
N SER A 453 0.55 25.94 6.70
CA SER A 453 -0.50 26.43 7.57
C SER A 453 -0.58 27.95 7.50
N LEU A 454 -1.80 28.50 7.49
CA LEU A 454 -2.02 29.95 7.45
C LEU A 454 -1.49 30.63 8.72
N VAL A 455 -1.64 29.98 9.88
CA VAL A 455 -1.33 30.57 11.19
C VAL A 455 0.14 30.33 11.55
N THR A 456 0.54 29.06 11.61
CA THR A 456 1.88 28.68 12.10
C THR A 456 2.95 28.75 11.03
N GLN A 457 2.58 28.92 9.75
CA GLN A 457 3.49 28.86 8.60
C GLN A 457 4.28 27.56 8.47
N GLN A 458 3.94 26.53 9.25
CA GLN A 458 4.56 25.20 9.19
C GLN A 458 4.01 24.39 8.02
N PRO A 459 4.80 23.44 7.48
CA PRO A 459 4.32 22.43 6.53
C PRO A 459 3.01 21.79 7.01
N LEU A 460 2.00 21.71 6.14
CA LEU A 460 0.79 20.94 6.45
C LEU A 460 1.13 19.46 6.69
N GLY A 461 0.26 18.73 7.39
CA GLY A 461 0.43 17.30 7.64
C GLY A 461 -0.30 16.42 6.61
N GLY A 462 0.16 15.19 6.44
CA GLY A 462 -0.54 14.15 5.68
C GLY A 462 -0.28 14.12 4.18
N LYS A 463 -0.28 12.91 3.60
CA LYS A 463 0.04 12.65 2.18
C LYS A 463 -0.89 13.40 1.22
N ALA A 464 -2.19 13.42 1.51
CA ALA A 464 -3.20 14.06 0.65
C ALA A 464 -2.98 15.56 0.45
N GLN A 465 -2.29 16.23 1.38
CA GLN A 465 -1.98 17.66 1.32
C GLN A 465 -0.53 17.93 0.90
N PHE A 466 0.21 16.92 0.41
CA PHE A 466 1.66 17.01 0.23
C PHE A 466 2.37 17.48 1.51
N GLY A 467 1.97 16.89 2.64
CA GLY A 467 2.40 17.31 3.97
C GLY A 467 3.86 16.98 4.30
N GLY A 468 4.42 17.67 5.29
CA GLY A 468 5.73 17.35 5.86
C GLY A 468 5.64 16.23 6.89
N GLN A 469 6.78 15.58 7.15
CA GLN A 469 6.90 14.65 8.28
C GLN A 469 7.01 15.45 9.58
N ARG A 470 6.30 14.99 10.63
CA ARG A 470 6.44 15.58 11.95
C ARG A 470 7.80 15.23 12.53
N PHE A 471 8.54 16.26 12.91
CA PHE A 471 9.74 16.12 13.73
C PHE A 471 9.36 16.46 15.18
N GLY A 472 9.23 15.45 16.02
CA GLY A 472 8.74 15.58 17.39
C GLY A 472 9.85 15.89 18.38
N GLU A 473 9.44 16.04 19.64
CA GLU A 473 10.35 16.30 20.76
C GLU A 473 11.40 15.18 20.94
N MET A 474 11.00 13.93 20.75
CA MET A 474 11.92 12.79 20.86
C MET A 474 13.01 12.81 19.78
N GLU A 475 12.66 13.20 18.55
CA GLU A 475 13.64 13.35 17.48
C GLU A 475 14.55 14.56 17.69
N VAL A 476 14.04 15.65 18.30
CA VAL A 476 14.85 16.80 18.73
C VAL A 476 15.90 16.36 19.74
N TRP A 477 15.51 15.64 20.80
CA TRP A 477 16.44 15.12 21.80
C TRP A 477 17.52 14.23 21.20
N ALA A 478 17.18 13.43 20.19
CA ALA A 478 18.15 12.62 19.48
C ALA A 478 19.24 13.50 18.84
N LEU A 479 18.86 14.56 18.12
CA LEU A 479 19.84 15.48 17.52
C LEU A 479 20.63 16.28 18.55
N GLU A 480 20.01 16.68 19.65
CA GLU A 480 20.70 17.32 20.78
C GLU A 480 21.77 16.41 21.38
N ALA A 481 21.45 15.12 21.58
CA ALA A 481 22.40 14.13 22.10
C ALA A 481 23.59 13.90 21.16
N TYR A 482 23.37 13.97 19.84
CA TYR A 482 24.45 13.93 18.85
C TYR A 482 25.29 15.22 18.79
N GLY A 483 24.82 16.32 19.40
CA GLY A 483 25.44 17.64 19.25
C GLY A 483 25.26 18.23 17.86
N ALA A 484 24.24 17.79 17.11
CA ALA A 484 23.97 18.19 15.73
C ALA A 484 23.27 19.57 15.65
N ALA A 485 23.92 20.61 16.18
CA ALA A 485 23.32 21.94 16.37
C ALA A 485 22.80 22.57 15.07
N HIS A 486 23.60 22.56 13.99
CA HIS A 486 23.19 23.13 12.71
C HIS A 486 22.04 22.35 12.05
N THR A 487 22.09 21.01 12.11
CA THR A 487 21.00 20.15 11.58
C THR A 487 19.70 20.41 12.31
N LEU A 488 19.75 20.52 13.64
CA LEU A 488 18.58 20.85 14.45
C LEU A 488 18.06 22.26 14.13
N GLN A 489 18.96 23.24 14.03
CA GLN A 489 18.59 24.60 13.66
C GLN A 489 17.89 24.65 12.30
N GLU A 490 18.40 23.95 11.29
CA GLU A 490 17.77 23.87 9.95
C GLU A 490 16.34 23.30 10.01
N ILE A 491 16.13 22.23 10.78
CA ILE A 491 14.83 21.58 10.92
C ILE A 491 13.82 22.51 11.59
N LEU A 492 14.25 23.24 12.62
CA LEU A 492 13.41 24.16 13.38
C LEU A 492 13.14 25.50 12.67
N THR A 493 13.87 25.83 11.59
CA THR A 493 13.79 27.13 10.91
C THR A 493 13.47 26.97 9.42
N VAL A 494 14.50 26.92 8.56
CA VAL A 494 14.39 27.00 7.09
C VAL A 494 13.64 25.84 6.45
N LYS A 495 13.56 24.68 7.12
CA LYS A 495 12.76 23.53 6.65
C LYS A 495 11.32 23.55 7.17
N SER A 496 10.98 24.46 8.09
CA SER A 496 9.68 24.55 8.73
C SER A 496 9.02 25.91 8.47
N ASP A 497 9.21 26.87 9.38
CA ASP A 497 8.40 28.08 9.50
C ASP A 497 9.20 29.39 9.40
N ASP A 498 10.50 29.35 9.10
CA ASP A 498 11.23 30.56 8.69
C ASP A 498 10.84 30.92 7.25
N THR A 499 9.88 31.84 7.13
CA THR A 499 9.26 32.22 5.86
C THR A 499 10.24 32.87 4.87
N LEU A 500 11.14 33.73 5.35
CA LEU A 500 12.15 34.37 4.51
C LEU A 500 13.33 33.43 4.27
N GLY A 501 13.79 32.73 5.31
CA GLY A 501 14.91 31.80 5.23
C GLY A 501 14.62 30.64 4.28
N ARG A 502 13.41 30.08 4.26
CA ARG A 502 13.05 28.99 3.33
C ARG A 502 13.11 29.41 1.86
N VAL A 503 12.67 30.62 1.53
CA VAL A 503 12.70 31.14 0.15
C VAL A 503 14.13 31.36 -0.31
N LYS A 504 14.94 32.03 0.52
CA LYS A 504 16.36 32.25 0.23
C LYS A 504 17.14 30.94 0.16
N THR A 505 16.81 29.97 1.01
CA THR A 505 17.41 28.63 0.98
C THR A 505 17.09 27.91 -0.32
N TYR A 506 15.84 27.93 -0.77
CA TYR A 506 15.44 27.34 -2.04
C TYR A 506 16.17 27.98 -3.22
N GLU A 507 16.28 29.32 -3.23
CA GLU A 507 17.04 30.05 -4.25
C GLU A 507 18.54 29.72 -4.22
N ALA A 508 19.14 29.65 -3.03
CA ALA A 508 20.55 29.29 -2.85
C ALA A 508 20.83 27.88 -3.38
N ILE A 509 19.96 26.90 -3.09
CA ILE A 509 20.08 25.53 -3.60
C ILE A 509 20.05 25.51 -5.13
N ILE A 510 19.13 26.26 -5.77
CA ILE A 510 19.06 26.35 -7.24
C ILE A 510 20.32 26.99 -7.82
N LYS A 511 20.87 28.01 -7.15
CA LYS A 511 22.09 28.70 -7.57
C LYS A 511 23.38 27.95 -7.23
N GLY A 512 23.31 26.86 -6.48
CA GLY A 512 24.49 26.15 -5.96
C GLY A 512 25.30 26.98 -4.96
N GLN A 513 24.66 27.91 -4.25
CA GLN A 513 25.25 28.75 -3.22
C GLN A 513 25.04 28.14 -1.83
N ASN A 514 25.85 28.56 -0.86
CA ASN A 514 25.68 28.15 0.53
C ASN A 514 24.35 28.67 1.10
N ILE A 515 23.77 27.86 1.98
CA ILE A 515 22.51 28.20 2.67
C ILE A 515 22.76 29.42 3.57
N PRO A 516 21.91 30.46 3.49
CA PRO A 516 22.04 31.64 4.34
C PRO A 516 21.77 31.30 5.80
N THR A 517 22.22 32.18 6.72
CA THR A 517 21.93 32.02 8.15
C THR A 517 20.43 32.09 8.41
N PRO A 518 19.86 31.15 9.17
CA PRO A 518 18.43 31.16 9.49
C PRO A 518 17.99 32.38 10.28
N GLY A 519 16.75 32.81 10.03
CA GLY A 519 16.07 33.87 10.75
C GLY A 519 15.31 33.37 11.98
N VAL A 520 14.41 34.22 12.49
CA VAL A 520 13.54 33.88 13.62
C VAL A 520 12.34 33.07 13.12
N PRO A 521 12.06 31.88 13.69
CA PRO A 521 10.88 31.08 13.37
C PRO A 521 9.56 31.86 13.50
N GLU A 522 8.62 31.62 12.60
CA GLU A 522 7.31 32.27 12.69
C GLU A 522 6.53 31.81 13.93
N SER A 523 6.67 30.55 14.34
CA SER A 523 6.05 30.04 15.57
C SER A 523 6.46 30.84 16.82
N PHE A 524 7.70 31.34 16.88
CA PHE A 524 8.15 32.19 17.97
C PHE A 524 7.48 33.57 17.92
N LYS A 525 7.29 34.15 16.73
CA LYS A 525 6.57 35.42 16.56
C LYS A 525 5.09 35.27 16.94
N VAL A 526 4.46 34.16 16.54
CA VAL A 526 3.08 33.84 16.94
C VAL A 526 2.97 33.73 18.45
N LEU A 527 3.88 32.98 19.10
CA LEU A 527 3.92 32.87 20.57
C LEU A 527 4.07 34.24 21.24
N TYR A 528 4.96 35.08 20.72
CA TYR A 528 5.18 36.43 21.22
C TYR A 528 3.88 37.25 21.22
N ARG A 529 3.14 37.25 20.09
CA ARG A 529 1.85 37.95 19.97
C ARG A 529 0.75 37.35 20.84
N GLU A 530 0.72 36.03 20.99
CA GLU A 530 -0.25 35.38 21.89
C GLU A 530 -0.04 35.78 23.35
N LEU A 531 1.22 35.94 23.78
CA LEU A 531 1.54 36.39 25.13
C LEU A 531 1.24 37.89 25.32
N GLU A 532 1.51 38.74 24.32
CA GLU A 532 1.08 40.15 24.33
C GLU A 532 -0.45 40.30 24.43
N ALA A 533 -1.20 39.46 23.72
CA ALA A 533 -2.66 39.44 23.77
C ALA A 533 -3.20 39.10 25.17
N LEU A 534 -2.41 38.42 26.00
CA LEU A 534 -2.72 38.14 27.41
C LEU A 534 -2.33 39.30 28.35
N GLY A 535 -1.74 40.37 27.82
CA GLY A 535 -1.25 41.52 28.60
C GLY A 535 0.13 41.30 29.21
N LEU A 536 0.92 40.36 28.67
CA LEU A 536 2.32 40.15 29.07
C LEU A 536 3.24 40.92 28.11
N ASP A 537 4.04 41.84 28.65
CA ASP A 537 5.07 42.57 27.90
C ASP A 537 6.36 41.74 27.82
N ILE A 538 6.66 41.18 26.64
CA ILE A 538 7.87 40.40 26.38
C ILE A 538 8.84 41.26 25.59
N ARG A 539 10.10 41.27 26.02
CA ARG A 539 11.16 42.03 25.34
C ARG A 539 12.35 41.13 25.06
N VAL A 540 12.79 41.12 23.81
CA VAL A 540 14.04 40.46 23.43
C VAL A 540 15.17 41.45 23.64
N LEU A 541 16.19 41.06 24.39
CA LEU A 541 17.29 41.94 24.76
C LEU A 541 18.60 41.45 24.14
N ASP A 542 19.43 42.40 23.70
CA ASP A 542 20.82 42.13 23.34
C ASP A 542 21.70 41.89 24.59
N ALA A 543 22.99 41.59 24.37
CA ALA A 543 23.94 41.43 25.47
C ALA A 543 24.12 42.70 26.34
N ASN A 544 23.79 43.88 25.82
CA ASN A 544 23.88 45.19 26.48
C ASN A 544 22.56 45.62 27.13
N LYS A 545 21.53 44.75 27.14
CA LYS A 545 20.15 45.02 27.62
C LYS A 545 19.41 46.10 26.83
N ASN A 546 19.79 46.34 25.58
CA ASN A 546 18.98 47.11 24.65
C ASN A 546 17.90 46.20 24.05
N GLU A 547 16.75 46.78 23.77
CA GLU A 547 15.62 46.09 23.17
C GLU A 547 15.89 45.84 21.69
N ILE A 548 15.78 44.58 21.26
CA ILE A 548 15.85 44.16 19.86
C ILE A 548 14.43 44.13 19.34
N GLU A 549 14.16 44.96 18.33
CA GLU A 549 12.90 44.88 17.59
C GLU A 549 12.93 43.61 16.72
N ILE A 550 12.00 42.69 16.99
CA ILE A 550 11.80 41.52 16.11
C ILE A 550 11.16 42.04 14.83
N PRO A 551 11.76 41.84 13.65
CA PRO A 551 11.16 42.27 12.39
C PRO A 551 9.77 41.67 12.21
N GLU A 552 8.76 42.55 12.18
CA GLU A 552 7.43 42.19 11.72
C GLU A 552 7.50 41.88 10.23
N LEU A 553 6.81 40.83 9.79
CA LEU A 553 6.67 40.57 8.36
C LEU A 553 5.67 41.58 7.82
N ASP A 554 6.16 42.65 7.20
CA ASP A 554 5.31 43.50 6.37
C ASP A 554 4.98 42.74 5.08
N PRO A 555 3.70 42.69 4.64
CA PRO A 555 3.33 42.04 3.37
C PRO A 555 4.09 42.59 2.15
N GLU A 556 4.60 43.81 2.24
CA GLU A 556 5.40 44.47 1.19
C GLU A 556 6.82 43.90 1.06
N ASP A 557 7.41 43.37 2.14
CA ASP A 557 8.76 42.78 2.14
C ASP A 557 8.82 41.41 1.43
N MET A 558 7.66 40.77 1.20
CA MET A 558 7.58 39.59 0.34
C MET A 558 7.56 39.91 -1.15
N MET A 559 7.43 41.19 -1.55
CA MET A 559 7.30 41.63 -2.94
C MET A 559 8.52 42.35 -3.50
N THR A 560 9.54 42.61 -2.69
CA THR A 560 10.75 43.33 -3.12
C THR A 560 11.99 42.42 -3.01
N PRO A 561 12.68 42.13 -4.12
CA PRO A 561 14.07 41.73 -4.02
C PRO A 561 14.85 42.98 -3.61
N GLU A 562 15.18 43.11 -2.32
CA GLU A 562 16.08 44.16 -1.89
C GLU A 562 17.41 44.06 -2.65
N ALA A 563 17.84 45.19 -3.20
CA ALA A 563 19.11 45.31 -3.89
C ALA A 563 20.26 44.86 -2.96
N PRO A 564 21.33 44.23 -3.49
CA PRO A 564 22.42 43.76 -2.66
C PRO A 564 23.03 44.93 -1.89
N VAL A 565 22.98 44.84 -0.56
CA VAL A 565 23.75 45.71 0.34
C VAL A 565 25.22 45.49 -0.02
N ARG A 566 25.88 46.60 -0.35
CA ARG A 566 27.30 46.63 -0.69
C ARG A 566 28.08 46.28 0.57
N GLU A 567 28.63 45.07 0.65
CA GLU A 567 29.56 44.71 1.73
C GLU A 567 30.75 45.67 1.70
N GLU A 568 31.04 46.30 2.84
CA GLU A 568 32.28 47.04 3.04
C GLU A 568 33.44 46.03 3.04
N GLU A 569 34.37 46.21 2.10
CA GLU A 569 35.60 45.42 2.00
C GLU A 569 36.43 45.58 3.29
N GLU A 570 36.56 44.50 4.08
CA GLU A 570 37.65 44.41 5.04
C GLU A 570 38.99 44.16 4.31
N PRO A 571 40.10 44.79 4.72
CA PRO A 571 41.36 44.68 4.01
C PRO A 571 41.96 43.27 4.17
N ALA A 572 42.40 42.71 3.05
CA ALA A 572 43.04 41.41 2.95
C ALA A 572 44.18 41.24 3.97
N ALA A 573 44.04 40.27 4.86
CA ALA A 573 45.16 39.75 5.65
C ALA A 573 46.05 38.90 4.73
N GLU A 574 47.33 39.26 4.66
CA GLU A 574 48.36 38.51 3.93
C GLU A 574 48.45 37.06 4.44
N LEU A 575 48.22 36.10 3.53
CA LEU A 575 48.47 34.68 3.76
C LEU A 575 49.99 34.44 3.81
N PRO A 576 50.53 33.74 4.84
CA PRO A 576 51.90 33.26 4.77
C PRO A 576 51.99 32.11 3.77
N MET A 577 52.91 32.23 2.82
CA MET A 577 53.31 31.17 1.90
C MET A 577 53.82 29.96 2.70
N LEU A 578 53.16 28.81 2.56
CA LEU A 578 53.69 27.52 3.03
C LEU A 578 54.14 26.73 1.81
N ASP A 579 55.41 26.32 1.86
CA ASP A 579 56.15 25.61 0.82
C ASP A 579 55.55 24.22 0.51
N GLU A 580 55.56 23.86 -0.77
CA GLU A 580 55.25 22.53 -1.29
C GLU A 580 56.43 21.57 -1.06
N GLU A 581 56.34 20.66 -0.08
CA GLU A 581 57.06 19.38 -0.12
C GLU A 581 56.20 18.23 0.48
N GLU A 582 55.91 17.26 -0.39
CA GLU A 582 55.56 15.83 -0.21
C GLU A 582 54.75 15.34 1.02
N MET A 583 53.60 14.70 0.75
CA MET A 583 53.29 13.38 1.32
C MET A 583 52.11 12.71 0.57
N ASP A 584 52.45 11.77 -0.32
CA ASP A 584 51.57 10.69 -0.77
C ASP A 584 51.31 9.72 0.40
N ILE A 585 50.05 9.45 0.74
CA ILE A 585 49.66 8.24 1.49
C ILE A 585 48.37 7.67 0.90
N ASP A 586 48.47 6.40 0.52
CA ASP A 586 47.48 5.53 -0.13
C ASP A 586 46.17 5.31 0.66
N MET A 587 45.08 5.14 -0.08
CA MET A 587 43.70 4.99 0.38
C MET A 587 43.28 3.52 0.57
N ASP A 588 44.10 2.68 1.21
CA ASP A 588 43.80 1.24 1.37
C ASP A 588 43.97 0.66 2.79
N ASP A 589 44.20 1.46 3.84
CA ASP A 589 44.52 0.93 5.19
C ASP A 589 43.64 1.46 6.35
N VAL A 590 42.31 1.47 6.20
CA VAL A 590 41.39 1.56 7.36
C VAL A 590 40.17 0.64 7.18
N LEU A 591 40.43 -0.64 6.92
CA LEU A 591 39.48 -1.74 7.12
C LEU A 591 40.18 -2.83 7.93
N ASP A 592 40.28 -2.62 9.25
CA ASP A 592 40.29 -3.69 10.25
C ASP A 592 40.48 -3.08 11.64
N THR A 593 39.36 -2.84 12.34
CA THR A 593 39.36 -2.93 13.80
C THR A 593 38.12 -3.70 14.25
N ASP A 594 38.37 -4.93 14.68
CA ASP A 594 37.49 -5.79 15.46
C ASP A 594 36.77 -5.02 16.57
N PHE A 595 35.44 -4.97 16.51
CA PHE A 595 34.61 -4.74 17.69
C PHE A 595 33.91 -6.05 18.08
N SER A 596 34.35 -6.56 19.22
CA SER A 596 33.83 -7.68 19.96
C SER A 596 32.33 -7.58 20.22
N ARG A 597 31.64 -8.70 19.96
CA ARG A 597 30.33 -9.07 20.52
C ARG A 597 30.27 -8.80 22.03
N GLU A 598 29.35 -7.94 22.45
CA GLU A 598 28.59 -8.12 23.70
C GLU A 598 27.15 -7.59 23.51
N ASP A 599 26.23 -8.25 24.18
CA ASP A 599 24.77 -8.27 24.04
C ASP A 599 24.05 -6.92 23.92
N PHE A 600 23.22 -6.78 22.87
CA PHE A 600 22.09 -5.86 22.83
C PHE A 600 20.83 -6.62 22.42
N SER A 601 20.01 -7.00 23.41
CA SER A 601 18.62 -7.36 23.18
C SER A 601 17.78 -6.07 23.20
N LEU A 602 17.48 -5.51 22.03
CA LEU A 602 16.47 -4.47 21.88
C LEU A 602 15.18 -5.12 21.40
N GLY A 603 14.31 -5.41 22.37
CA GLY A 603 12.89 -5.61 22.09
C GLY A 603 12.27 -4.23 21.87
N ALA A 604 11.80 -3.99 20.65
CA ALA A 604 10.92 -2.87 20.32
C ALA A 604 9.64 -3.48 19.74
N ASP A 605 8.70 -3.79 20.64
CA ASP A 605 7.30 -3.95 20.30
C ASP A 605 6.69 -2.53 20.26
N ASP A 606 6.60 -1.94 19.06
CA ASP A 606 5.73 -0.80 18.82
C ASP A 606 4.31 -1.34 18.57
N GLU A 607 3.56 -1.50 19.67
CA GLU A 607 2.10 -1.61 19.62
C GLU A 607 1.51 -0.21 19.48
N GLU A 608 1.02 0.12 18.28
CA GLU A 608 0.03 1.19 18.10
C GLU A 608 -1.26 0.77 18.82
N LEU A 609 -1.40 1.20 20.08
CA LEU A 609 -2.66 1.28 20.79
C LEU A 609 -3.45 2.46 20.23
N ASP A 610 -4.32 2.20 19.26
CA ASP A 610 -5.40 3.13 18.93
C ASP A 610 -6.39 3.20 20.11
N ASP A 611 -6.66 4.42 20.55
CA ASP A 611 -7.63 4.80 21.58
C ASP A 611 -9.02 4.20 21.32
N PHE A 612 -9.35 3.10 22.01
CA PHE A 612 -10.72 2.66 22.18
C PHE A 612 -11.32 3.30 23.43
N ASN A 613 -12.21 4.28 23.22
CA ASN A 613 -13.04 4.85 24.28
C ASN A 613 -14.08 3.80 24.72
N VAL A 614 -13.86 3.18 25.88
CA VAL A 614 -14.77 2.21 26.53
C VAL A 614 -15.95 2.93 27.17
N GLY A 615 -16.74 3.65 26.36
CA GLY A 615 -17.87 4.47 26.79
C GLY A 615 -19.26 3.93 26.43
N ASP A 616 -19.36 3.10 25.38
CA ASP A 616 -20.66 2.76 24.76
C ASP A 616 -21.04 1.27 24.87
N LEU A 617 -20.54 0.55 25.88
CA LEU A 617 -21.05 -0.78 26.22
C LEU A 617 -22.11 -0.66 27.33
N ASP A 618 -23.36 -0.42 26.92
CA ASP A 618 -24.55 -0.67 27.74
C ASP A 618 -24.62 -2.16 28.08
N LEU A 619 -23.98 -2.56 29.17
CA LEU A 619 -24.16 -3.86 29.80
C LEU A 619 -25.25 -3.71 30.86
N ASP A 620 -26.48 -4.09 30.51
CA ASP A 620 -27.55 -4.30 31.48
C ASP A 620 -27.12 -5.40 32.48
N PRO A 621 -27.21 -5.17 33.81
CA PRO A 621 -26.93 -6.20 34.80
C PRO A 621 -28.13 -7.14 34.91
N LEU A 622 -27.96 -8.39 34.48
CA LEU A 622 -28.91 -9.46 34.76
C LEU A 622 -28.63 -10.09 36.14
N GLU A 623 -29.71 -10.19 36.93
CA GLU A 623 -29.85 -10.99 38.15
C GLU A 623 -29.64 -12.50 37.93
#